data_AF-A0A258VUM3-F1
#
_entry.id   AF-A0A258VUM3-F1
#
_cell.length_a   1.000
_cell.length_b   1.000
_cell.length_c   1.000
_cell.angle_alpha   90.00
_cell.angle_beta   90.00
_cell.angle_gamma   90.00
#
_symmetry.space_group_name_H-M   'P 1'
#
loop_
_entity.id
_entity.type
_entity.pdbx_description
1 polymer ?
#
loop_
_entity_poly.entity_id
_entity_poly.type
_entity_poly.pdbx_seq_one_letter_code
_entity_poly.pdbx_strand_id
1 'polypeptide(L)'
;MLQEQTQKTPTRFVFYIRVTENEYKRVLSMCDATRCTAQELFKKGLLGRVNLEKPVYLLSPDEVQEFRTALSRIGNNVNQVARKVNTGLTEGWHQVFNGINRGLLDLNHKLGAKYADR
;
A
#
# COMPACT_ATOMS: atom_id res chain seq x y z
N MET A 1 45.90 42.79 0.46
CA MET A 1 45.46 41.76 -0.50
C MET A 1 44.84 40.61 0.29
N LEU A 2 43.51 40.50 0.32
CA LEU A 2 42.78 39.35 0.85
C LEU A 2 41.77 38.99 -0.23
N GLN A 3 42.03 37.90 -0.93
CA GLN A 3 41.11 37.38 -1.94
C GLN A 3 39.97 36.65 -1.21
N GLU A 4 38.77 37.20 -1.31
CA GLU A 4 37.54 36.51 -0.93
C GLU A 4 37.36 35.29 -1.82
N GLN A 5 37.46 34.09 -1.22
CA GLN A 5 37.06 32.85 -1.87
C GLN A 5 35.54 32.76 -1.85
N THR A 6 34.90 33.21 -2.93
CA THR A 6 33.48 32.95 -3.18
C THR A 6 33.25 31.44 -3.27
N GLN A 7 32.66 30.85 -2.23
CA GLN A 7 32.15 29.48 -2.24
C GLN A 7 31.06 29.37 -3.31
N LYS A 8 31.35 28.61 -4.38
CA LYS A 8 30.38 28.27 -5.41
C LYS A 8 29.33 27.33 -4.82
N THR A 9 28.11 27.82 -4.64
CA THR A 9 26.95 26.99 -4.30
C THR A 9 26.79 25.90 -5.35
N PRO A 10 26.73 24.61 -4.99
CA PRO A 10 26.59 23.54 -5.97
C PRO A 10 25.23 23.65 -6.66
N THR A 11 25.24 23.69 -7.99
CA THR A 11 24.06 23.92 -8.85
C THR A 11 23.11 22.71 -8.89
N ARG A 12 23.52 21.53 -8.38
CA ARG A 12 22.71 20.29 -8.27
C ARG A 12 23.19 19.41 -7.13
N PHE A 13 22.25 18.85 -6.36
CA PHE A 13 22.54 17.81 -5.35
C PHE A 13 22.65 16.44 -6.03
N VAL A 14 23.69 15.67 -5.69
CA VAL A 14 23.94 14.33 -6.24
C VAL A 14 24.09 13.34 -5.10
N PHE A 15 23.48 12.16 -5.23
CA PHE A 15 23.56 11.06 -4.27
C PHE A 15 24.22 9.84 -4.93
N TYR A 16 25.27 9.31 -4.31
CA TYR A 16 25.97 8.11 -4.78
C TYR A 16 25.61 6.93 -3.88
N ILE A 17 25.20 5.82 -4.49
CA ILE A 17 24.85 4.59 -3.79
C ILE A 17 25.93 3.56 -4.10
N ARG A 18 26.56 3.00 -3.06
CA ARG A 18 27.45 1.85 -3.21
C ARG A 18 26.59 0.59 -3.15
N VAL A 19 26.76 -0.28 -4.13
CA VAL A 19 26.05 -1.55 -4.25
C VAL A 19 27.06 -2.68 -4.39
N THR A 20 26.68 -3.87 -3.94
CA THR A 20 27.42 -5.10 -4.21
C THR A 20 27.25 -5.51 -5.68
N GLU A 21 28.11 -6.41 -6.16
CA GLU A 21 28.06 -6.88 -7.57
C GLU A 21 26.71 -7.54 -7.92
N ASN A 22 26.14 -8.31 -6.98
CA ASN A 22 24.85 -8.97 -7.16
C ASN A 22 23.69 -7.96 -7.22
N GLU A 23 23.71 -6.94 -6.37
CA GLU A 23 22.72 -5.86 -6.40
C GLU A 23 22.81 -5.05 -7.69
N TYR A 24 24.03 -4.78 -8.17
CA TYR A 24 24.25 -4.09 -9.44
C TYR A 24 23.64 -4.86 -10.62
N LYS A 25 23.92 -6.17 -10.75
CA LYS A 25 23.35 -7.03 -11.79
C LYS A 25 21.81 -7.05 -11.73
N ARG A 26 21.26 -7.09 -10.52
CA ARG A 26 19.81 -7.04 -10.30
C ARG A 26 19.21 -5.72 -10.78
N VAL A 27 19.83 -4.58 -10.46
CA VAL A 27 19.37 -3.26 -10.91
C VAL A 27 19.43 -3.15 -12.43
N LEU A 28 20.50 -3.65 -13.08
CA LEU A 28 20.58 -3.67 -14.54
C LEU A 28 19.43 -4.46 -15.18
N SER A 29 19.13 -5.66 -14.67
CA SER A 29 17.99 -6.45 -15.15
C SER A 29 16.65 -5.71 -15.00
N MET A 30 16.48 -4.96 -13.91
CA MET A 30 15.28 -4.13 -13.70
C MET A 30 15.22 -2.96 -14.69
N CYS A 31 16.35 -2.31 -14.97
CA CYS A 31 16.45 -1.25 -15.97
C CYS A 31 16.04 -1.78 -17.35
N ASP A 32 16.54 -2.95 -17.74
CA ASP A 32 16.22 -3.59 -19.03
C ASP A 32 14.73 -3.92 -19.15
N ALA A 33 14.14 -4.49 -18.09
CA ALA A 33 12.73 -4.87 -18.07
C ALA A 33 11.78 -3.65 -18.08
N THR A 34 12.15 -2.56 -17.41
CA THR A 34 11.28 -1.39 -17.22
C THR A 34 11.56 -0.25 -18.21
N ARG A 35 12.64 -0.37 -19.01
CA ARG A 35 13.20 0.69 -19.86
C ARG A 35 13.43 2.02 -19.12
N CYS A 36 13.60 1.95 -17.80
CA CYS A 36 13.92 3.09 -16.96
C CYS A 36 15.42 3.09 -16.64
N THR A 37 15.98 4.27 -16.41
CA THR A 37 17.32 4.37 -15.85
C THR A 37 17.33 3.97 -14.38
N ALA A 38 18.49 3.53 -13.87
CA ALA A 38 18.64 3.21 -12.45
C ALA A 38 18.24 4.41 -11.57
N GLN A 39 18.57 5.63 -11.98
CA GLN A 39 18.21 6.84 -11.25
C GLN A 39 16.69 7.05 -11.17
N GLU A 40 15.96 6.79 -12.25
CA GLU A 40 14.50 6.89 -12.26
C GLU A 40 13.86 5.79 -11.43
N LEU A 41 14.40 4.57 -11.48
CA LEU A 41 13.97 3.47 -10.61
C LEU A 41 14.17 3.83 -9.13
N PHE A 42 15.34 4.38 -8.78
CA PHE A 42 15.62 4.83 -7.42
C PHE A 42 14.73 6.00 -7.01
N LYS A 43 14.53 7.01 -7.86
CA LYS A 43 13.60 8.10 -7.57
C LYS A 43 12.18 7.61 -7.40
N LYS A 44 11.69 6.70 -8.24
CA LYS A 44 10.34 6.13 -8.13
C LYS A 44 10.18 5.26 -6.88
N GLY A 45 11.19 4.45 -6.55
CA GLY A 45 11.17 3.58 -5.38
C GLY A 45 11.34 4.34 -4.06
N LEU A 46 12.25 5.32 -4.02
CA LEU A 46 12.63 6.06 -2.83
C LEU A 46 11.77 7.30 -2.60
N LEU A 47 11.48 8.08 -3.66
CA LEU A 47 10.77 9.37 -3.59
C LEU A 47 9.35 9.31 -4.15
N GLY A 48 9.07 8.34 -5.03
CA GLY A 48 7.81 8.29 -5.76
C GLY A 48 6.61 7.82 -4.94
N ARG A 49 6.80 7.14 -3.80
CA ARG A 49 5.68 6.54 -3.04
C ARG A 49 5.84 6.45 -1.53
N VAL A 50 6.95 6.89 -0.93
CA VAL A 50 7.13 6.73 0.51
C VAL A 50 7.80 7.99 1.04
N ASN A 51 7.05 8.78 1.81
CA ASN A 51 7.69 9.69 2.73
C ASN A 51 8.45 8.80 3.73
N LEU A 52 9.74 8.54 3.51
CA LEU A 52 10.52 7.55 4.28
C LEU A 52 10.64 7.94 5.76
N GLU A 53 10.34 9.18 6.10
CA GLU A 53 10.28 9.66 7.49
C GLU A 53 9.02 9.20 8.22
N LYS A 54 7.97 8.78 7.50
CA LYS A 54 6.70 8.32 8.08
C LYS A 54 6.12 7.15 7.27
N PRO A 55 6.01 5.93 7.82
CA PRO A 55 5.26 4.86 7.17
C PRO A 55 3.87 5.38 6.78
N VAL A 56 3.57 5.36 5.48
CA VAL A 56 2.28 5.78 4.96
C VAL A 56 1.28 4.67 5.26
N TYR A 57 0.67 4.72 6.44
CA TYR A 57 -0.41 3.82 6.82
C TYR A 57 -1.65 4.13 5.96
N LEU A 58 -2.35 3.09 5.51
CA LEU A 58 -3.57 3.25 4.67
C LEU A 58 -4.76 3.69 5.52
N LEU A 59 -4.73 3.30 6.79
CA LEU A 59 -5.77 3.53 7.77
C LEU A 59 -5.11 4.07 9.04
N SER A 60 -5.76 5.02 9.70
CA SER A 60 -5.41 5.41 11.07
C SER A 60 -5.65 4.25 12.05
N PRO A 61 -5.07 4.27 13.26
CA PRO A 61 -5.34 3.24 14.28
C PRO A 61 -6.83 3.04 14.57
N ASP A 62 -7.60 4.14 14.61
CA ASP A 62 -9.05 4.08 14.83
C ASP A 62 -9.78 3.45 13.63
N GLU A 63 -9.40 3.83 12.41
CA GLU A 63 -9.94 3.24 11.17
C GLU A 63 -9.59 1.75 11.06
N VAL A 64 -8.41 1.32 11.52
CA VAL A 64 -8.03 -0.10 11.61
C VAL A 64 -8.96 -0.84 12.58
N GLN A 65 -9.27 -0.24 13.72
CA GLN A 65 -10.16 -0.86 14.70
C GLN A 65 -11.60 -0.97 14.18
N GLU A 66 -12.09 0.06 13.48
CA GLU A 66 -13.38 0.02 12.79
C GLU A 66 -13.41 -1.07 11.70
N PHE A 67 -12.35 -1.14 10.88
CA PHE A 67 -12.21 -2.13 9.82
C PHE A 67 -12.22 -3.56 10.38
N ARG A 68 -11.47 -3.81 11.47
CA ARG A 68 -11.46 -5.10 12.20
C ARG A 68 -12.83 -5.45 12.76
N THR A 69 -13.55 -4.47 13.29
CA THR A 69 -14.90 -4.65 13.84
C THR A 69 -15.88 -5.03 12.73
N ALA A 70 -15.83 -4.35 11.59
CA ALA A 70 -16.65 -4.65 10.42
C ALA A 70 -16.36 -6.05 9.86
N LEU A 71 -15.07 -6.43 9.72
CA LEU A 71 -14.68 -7.77 9.32
C LEU A 71 -15.19 -8.84 10.28
N SER A 72 -15.08 -8.61 11.59
CA SER A 72 -15.60 -9.53 12.61
C SER A 72 -17.12 -9.75 12.47
N ARG A 73 -17.88 -8.67 12.21
CA ARG A 73 -19.33 -8.77 11.95
C ARG A 73 -19.64 -9.59 10.70
N ILE A 74 -18.87 -9.39 9.61
CA ILE A 74 -19.00 -10.18 8.38
C ILE A 74 -18.71 -11.66 8.66
N GLY A 75 -17.62 -11.96 9.37
CA GLY A 75 -17.25 -13.33 9.76
C GLY A 75 -18.34 -14.02 10.60
N ASN A 76 -18.97 -13.29 11.52
CA ASN A 76 -20.10 -13.80 12.29
C ASN A 76 -21.31 -14.13 11.41
N ASN A 77 -21.62 -13.28 10.43
CA ASN A 77 -22.69 -13.53 9.48
C ASN A 77 -22.39 -14.75 8.59
N VAL A 78 -21.14 -14.89 8.12
CA VAL A 78 -20.70 -16.07 7.35
C VAL A 78 -20.87 -17.34 8.18
N ASN A 79 -20.47 -17.32 9.45
CA ASN A 79 -20.67 -18.45 10.36
C ASN A 79 -22.15 -18.80 10.57
N GLN A 80 -23.04 -17.80 10.63
CA GLN A 80 -24.48 -18.05 10.72
C GLN A 80 -25.02 -18.73 9.47
N VAL A 81 -24.61 -18.28 8.28
CA VAL A 81 -24.99 -18.93 7.02
C VAL A 81 -24.47 -20.37 7.00
N ALA A 82 -23.20 -20.58 7.34
CA ALA A 82 -22.60 -21.91 7.37
C ALA A 82 -23.35 -22.86 8.32
N ARG A 83 -23.72 -22.41 9.52
CA ARG A 83 -24.52 -23.21 10.46
C ARG A 83 -25.89 -23.58 9.90
N LYS A 84 -26.61 -22.63 9.29
CA LYS A 84 -27.91 -22.89 8.65
C LYS A 84 -27.78 -23.91 7.52
N VAL A 85 -26.79 -23.73 6.65
CA VAL A 85 -26.51 -24.67 5.55
C VAL A 85 -26.18 -26.08 6.10
N ASN A 86 -25.33 -26.17 7.12
CA ASN A 86 -24.97 -27.46 7.74
C ASN A 86 -26.16 -28.18 8.40
N THR A 87 -27.18 -27.44 8.85
CA THR A 87 -28.43 -28.03 9.36
C THR A 87 -29.41 -28.48 8.26
N GLY A 88 -29.04 -28.33 6.98
CA GLY A 88 -29.90 -28.68 5.84
C GLY A 88 -30.95 -27.62 5.50
N LEU A 89 -30.91 -26.45 6.14
CA LEU A 89 -31.78 -25.32 5.82
C LEU A 89 -31.28 -24.61 4.57
N THR A 90 -31.96 -24.84 3.45
CA THR A 90 -31.64 -24.25 2.15
C THR A 90 -32.20 -22.85 1.96
N GLU A 91 -33.15 -22.41 2.79
CA GLU A 91 -33.84 -21.13 2.68
C GLU A 91 -33.63 -20.24 3.93
N GLY A 92 -33.98 -18.96 3.82
CA GLY A 92 -33.98 -18.04 4.97
C GLY A 92 -32.61 -17.51 5.43
N TRP A 93 -31.54 -17.75 4.65
CA TRP A 93 -30.21 -17.16 4.87
C TRP A 93 -29.84 -16.09 3.84
N HIS A 94 -30.64 -15.89 2.79
CA HIS A 94 -30.39 -14.88 1.75
C HIS A 94 -30.25 -13.45 2.30
N GLN A 95 -31.02 -13.09 3.34
CA GLN A 95 -30.90 -11.78 3.98
C GLN A 95 -29.54 -11.60 4.66
N VAL A 96 -29.04 -12.64 5.35
CA VAL A 96 -27.72 -12.62 6.00
C VAL A 96 -26.61 -12.57 4.94
N PHE A 97 -26.77 -13.32 3.85
CA PHE A 97 -25.86 -13.31 2.71
C PHE A 97 -25.78 -11.93 2.03
N ASN A 98 -26.92 -11.27 1.83
CA ASN A 98 -26.96 -9.90 1.33
C ASN A 98 -26.27 -8.93 2.29
N GLY A 99 -26.38 -9.15 3.60
CA GLY A 99 -25.64 -8.38 4.61
C GLY A 99 -24.13 -8.56 4.50
N ILE A 100 -23.64 -9.78 4.25
CA ILE A 100 -22.22 -10.06 3.99
C ILE A 100 -21.74 -9.30 2.75
N ASN A 101 -22.48 -9.42 1.63
CA ASN A 101 -22.09 -8.79 0.38
C ASN A 101 -22.02 -7.26 0.50
N ARG A 102 -23.02 -6.62 1.12
CA ARG A 102 -23.00 -5.18 1.38
C ARG A 102 -21.84 -4.76 2.28
N GLY A 103 -21.57 -5.54 3.33
CA GLY A 103 -20.43 -5.26 4.22
C GLY A 103 -19.09 -5.31 3.49
N LEU A 104 -18.90 -6.30 2.62
CA LEU A 104 -17.68 -6.42 1.80
C LEU A 104 -17.55 -5.27 0.79
N LEU A 105 -18.65 -4.86 0.15
CA LEU A 105 -18.67 -3.71 -0.76
C LEU A 105 -18.31 -2.41 -0.04
N ASP A 106 -18.84 -2.16 1.15
CA ASP A 106 -18.51 -0.98 1.96
C ASP A 106 -17.02 -0.97 2.35
N LEU A 107 -16.48 -2.11 2.79
CA LEU A 107 -15.06 -2.23 3.11
C LEU A 107 -14.17 -1.99 1.88
N ASN A 108 -14.53 -2.56 0.73
CA ASN A 108 -13.80 -2.34 -0.51
C ASN A 108 -13.87 -0.88 -0.98
N HIS A 109 -15.02 -0.23 -0.83
CA HIS A 109 -15.17 1.18 -1.17
C HIS A 109 -14.29 2.07 -0.27
N LYS A 110 -14.29 1.82 1.04
CA LYS A 110 -13.42 2.53 2.00
C LYS A 110 -11.94 2.37 1.68
N LEU A 111 -11.50 1.15 1.36
CA LEU A 111 -10.12 0.91 0.94
C LEU A 111 -9.79 1.59 -0.39
N GLY A 112 -10.71 1.54 -1.37
CA GLY A 112 -10.55 2.16 -2.68
C GLY A 112 -10.45 3.68 -2.61
N ALA A 113 -11.31 4.33 -1.82
CA ALA A 113 -11.26 5.78 -1.61
C ALA A 113 -9.92 6.20 -0.98
N LYS A 114 -9.49 5.52 0.08
CA LYS A 114 -8.20 5.80 0.74
C LYS A 114 -6.98 5.47 -0.13
N TYR A 115 -7.13 4.56 -1.09
CA TYR A 115 -6.09 4.27 -2.07
C TYR A 115 -6.04 5.32 -3.18
N ALA A 116 -7.18 5.88 -3.60
CA ALA A 116 -7.27 6.93 -4.61
C ALA A 116 -6.79 8.31 -4.10
N ASP A 117 -6.93 8.56 -2.79
CA ASP A 117 -6.43 9.76 -2.11
C ASP A 117 -4.89 9.73 -1.86
N ARG A 118 -4.17 8.72 -2.40
CA ARG A 118 -2.71 8.59 -2.35
C ARG A 118 -2.05 8.91 -3.68
#